data_AF-A0A6I3XB10-F1
#
_entry.id   AF-A0A6I3XB10-F1
#
_cell.length_a   1.000
_cell.length_b   1.000
_cell.length_c   1.000
_cell.angle_alpha   90.00
_cell.angle_beta   90.00
_cell.angle_gamma   90.00
#
_symmetry.space_group_name_H-M   'P 1'
#
loop_
_entity.id
_entity.type
_entity.pdbx_description
1 polymer ?
#
loop_
_entity_poly.entity_id
_entity_poly.type
_entity_poly.pdbx_seq_one_letter_code
_entity_poly.pdbx_strand_id
1 'polypeptide(L)'
;MSTNEEHRTPVSLSSVSENDPRMQPAAKNPDRVERWIAVLFVLGFVGFIGFGWAYWVDAAPWILGSTVGVAFSLIGIGVVAWGKYLMPKGPFVEERHEMRSTDEERDAFAAAIIQRGGGVIKRRPMLGALLGGGLGIFGIVALFPVLRSLGPLPGKTLERTDWKKGSYLVTQDGRRVHVDDFKIAEVATVFPEGFEETTNGQAVDQTIIIRLDTEDFT
;
A
#
# COMPACT_ATOMS: atom_id res chain seq x y z
N MET A 1 -38.10 -40.94 8.81
CA MET A 1 -37.57 -40.29 7.60
C MET A 1 -38.32 -38.98 7.44
N SER A 2 -37.95 -37.95 8.22
CA SER A 2 -38.65 -36.66 8.22
C SER A 2 -38.08 -35.80 7.11
N THR A 3 -38.87 -35.61 6.06
CA THR A 3 -38.63 -34.61 5.02
C THR A 3 -38.72 -33.24 5.68
N ASN A 4 -37.57 -32.60 5.92
CA ASN A 4 -37.51 -31.17 6.19
C ASN A 4 -38.06 -30.48 4.93
N GLU A 5 -39.32 -30.09 4.96
CA GLU A 5 -39.85 -29.14 3.99
C GLU A 5 -39.15 -27.81 4.29
N GLU A 6 -38.12 -27.54 3.50
CA GLU A 6 -37.42 -26.28 3.44
C GLU A 6 -38.46 -25.23 3.02
N HIS A 7 -39.03 -24.53 4.00
CA HIS A 7 -39.95 -23.42 3.78
C HIS A 7 -39.15 -22.24 3.20
N ARG A 8 -38.75 -22.38 1.93
CA ARG A 8 -38.23 -21.28 1.14
C ARG A 8 -39.41 -20.37 0.91
N THR A 9 -39.44 -19.24 1.61
CA THR A 9 -40.34 -18.14 1.27
C THR A 9 -40.21 -17.93 -0.23
N PRO A 10 -41.26 -18.13 -1.04
CA PRO A 10 -41.16 -17.87 -2.46
C PRO A 10 -40.85 -16.38 -2.57
N VAL A 11 -39.59 -16.07 -2.88
CA VAL A 11 -39.21 -14.71 -3.24
C VAL A 11 -40.04 -14.45 -4.48
N SER A 12 -41.11 -13.66 -4.31
CA SER A 12 -41.78 -13.03 -5.42
C SER A 12 -40.75 -12.07 -5.99
N LEU A 13 -39.85 -12.59 -6.83
CA LEU A 13 -39.23 -11.85 -7.90
C LEU A 13 -40.44 -11.42 -8.72
N SER A 14 -41.04 -10.31 -8.32
CA SER A 14 -42.02 -9.59 -9.12
C SER A 14 -41.26 -9.39 -10.40
N SER A 15 -41.55 -10.25 -11.37
CA SER A 15 -40.75 -10.40 -12.56
C SER A 15 -40.87 -9.07 -13.23
N VAL A 16 -39.82 -8.27 -13.10
CA VAL A 16 -39.70 -7.03 -13.84
C VAL A 16 -39.85 -7.46 -15.28
N SER A 17 -41.01 -7.13 -15.85
CA SER A 17 -41.32 -7.49 -17.23
C SER A 17 -40.19 -6.95 -18.08
N GLU A 18 -39.68 -7.76 -19.01
CA GLU A 18 -38.63 -7.36 -19.95
C GLU A 18 -39.00 -6.05 -20.70
N ASN A 19 -40.30 -5.76 -20.79
CA ASN A 19 -40.88 -4.57 -21.39
C ASN A 19 -41.29 -3.46 -20.40
N ASP A 20 -40.80 -3.46 -19.15
CA ASP A 20 -41.05 -2.36 -18.21
C ASP A 20 -40.41 -1.05 -18.73
N PRO A 21 -41.16 0.06 -18.90
CA PRO A 21 -40.59 1.36 -19.28
C PRO A 21 -39.45 1.83 -18.38
N ARG A 22 -39.35 1.31 -17.15
CA ARG A 22 -38.29 1.60 -16.17
C ARG A 22 -36.98 0.84 -16.44
N MET A 23 -37.03 -0.20 -17.28
CA MET A 23 -35.87 -0.99 -17.72
C MET A 23 -35.20 -0.42 -18.98
N GLN A 24 -35.69 0.70 -19.50
CA GLN A 24 -35.07 1.33 -20.66
C GLN A 24 -33.75 2.03 -20.29
N PRO A 25 -32.76 2.05 -21.20
CA PRO A 25 -31.53 2.80 -21.01
C PRO A 25 -31.80 4.27 -20.66
N ALA A 26 -31.04 4.82 -19.72
CA ALA A 26 -31.19 6.22 -19.31
C ALA A 26 -30.79 7.23 -20.43
N ALA A 27 -30.12 6.77 -21.49
CA ALA A 27 -29.68 7.60 -22.61
C ALA A 27 -30.78 7.82 -23.65
N LYS A 28 -30.91 9.07 -24.12
CA LYS A 28 -31.82 9.45 -25.21
C LYS A 28 -31.48 8.77 -26.55
N ASN A 29 -30.21 8.41 -26.78
CA ASN A 29 -29.71 7.75 -28.00
C ASN A 29 -28.76 6.58 -27.62
N PRO A 30 -29.28 5.40 -27.25
CA PRO A 30 -28.47 4.29 -26.72
C PRO A 30 -27.39 3.81 -27.71
N ASP A 31 -27.72 3.61 -28.99
CA ASP A 31 -26.78 3.08 -29.99
C ASP A 31 -25.54 3.94 -30.20
N ARG A 32 -25.67 5.27 -30.05
CA ARG A 32 -24.52 6.18 -30.16
C ARG A 32 -23.63 6.06 -28.93
N VAL A 33 -24.23 5.98 -27.75
CA VAL A 33 -23.51 5.83 -26.49
C VAL A 33 -22.79 4.50 -26.45
N GLU A 34 -23.43 3.42 -26.89
CA GLU A 34 -22.82 2.10 -27.04
C GLU A 34 -21.58 2.14 -27.93
N ARG A 35 -21.67 2.76 -29.12
CA ARG A 35 -20.52 2.91 -30.02
C ARG A 35 -19.37 3.68 -29.36
N TRP A 36 -19.66 4.76 -28.64
CA TRP A 36 -18.63 5.52 -27.92
C TRP A 36 -17.96 4.69 -26.82
N ILE A 37 -18.72 3.92 -26.06
CA ILE A 37 -18.19 3.00 -25.04
C ILE A 37 -17.33 1.92 -25.69
N ALA A 38 -17.79 1.32 -26.79
CA ALA A 38 -17.03 0.33 -27.53
C ALA A 38 -15.69 0.90 -28.03
N VAL A 39 -15.68 2.13 -28.56
CA VAL A 39 -14.44 2.81 -28.97
C VAL A 39 -13.49 3.00 -27.78
N LEU A 40 -13.99 3.41 -26.62
CA LEU A 40 -13.17 3.56 -25.41
C LEU A 40 -12.53 2.22 -24.98
N PHE A 41 -13.29 1.11 -25.02
CA PHE A 41 -12.76 -0.21 -24.70
C PHE A 41 -11.72 -0.67 -25.72
N VAL A 42 -11.98 -0.50 -27.01
CA VAL A 42 -11.00 -0.85 -28.07
C VAL A 42 -9.72 -0.05 -27.89
N LEU A 43 -9.79 1.26 -27.67
CA LEU A 43 -8.61 2.09 -27.40
C LEU A 43 -7.89 1.65 -26.11
N GLY A 44 -8.63 1.28 -25.07
CA GLY A 44 -8.06 0.70 -23.85
C GLY A 44 -7.30 -0.60 -24.09
N PHE A 45 -7.85 -1.52 -24.88
CA PHE A 45 -7.18 -2.77 -25.24
C PHE A 45 -5.94 -2.53 -26.09
N VAL A 46 -5.99 -1.59 -27.06
CA VAL A 46 -4.82 -1.17 -27.83
C VAL A 46 -3.75 -0.58 -26.90
N GLY A 47 -4.14 0.20 -25.89
CA GLY A 47 -3.24 0.69 -24.85
C GLY A 47 -2.55 -0.43 -24.08
N PHE A 48 -3.27 -1.51 -23.73
CA PHE A 48 -2.67 -2.68 -23.07
C PHE A 48 -1.71 -3.47 -23.97
N ILE A 49 -2.04 -3.62 -25.26
CA ILE A 49 -1.14 -4.22 -26.24
C ILE A 49 0.13 -3.36 -26.36
N GLY A 50 -0.03 -2.03 -26.41
CA GLY A 50 1.08 -1.08 -26.41
C GLY A 50 1.93 -1.17 -25.15
N PHE A 51 1.33 -1.34 -23.97
CA PHE A 51 2.04 -1.58 -22.72
C PHE A 51 2.85 -2.89 -22.76
N GLY A 52 2.25 -3.99 -23.22
CA GLY A 52 2.94 -5.27 -23.37
C GLY A 52 4.13 -5.20 -24.32
N TRP A 53 3.97 -4.48 -25.43
CA TRP A 53 5.07 -4.21 -26.36
C TRP A 53 6.16 -3.33 -25.73
N ALA A 54 5.78 -2.23 -25.07
CA ALA A 54 6.72 -1.33 -24.40
C ALA A 54 7.52 -2.05 -23.31
N TYR A 55 6.89 -2.98 -22.59
CA TYR A 55 7.55 -3.83 -21.62
C TYR A 55 8.54 -4.80 -22.27
N TRP A 56 8.15 -5.41 -23.41
CA TRP A 56 9.01 -6.33 -24.15
C TRP A 56 10.31 -5.69 -24.65
N VAL A 57 10.26 -4.42 -25.07
CA VAL A 57 11.43 -3.68 -25.59
C VAL A 57 12.21 -2.93 -24.51
N ASP A 58 11.91 -3.17 -23.22
CA ASP A 58 12.51 -2.47 -22.07
C ASP A 58 12.44 -0.93 -22.20
N ALA A 59 11.25 -0.42 -22.53
CA ALA A 59 11.01 1.01 -22.71
C ALA A 59 11.16 1.78 -21.38
N ALA A 60 11.44 3.07 -21.49
CA ALA A 60 11.61 3.94 -20.34
C ALA A 60 10.37 3.92 -19.39
N PRO A 61 10.55 4.04 -18.06
CA PRO A 61 9.47 3.90 -17.08
C PRO A 61 8.27 4.83 -17.30
N TRP A 62 8.49 6.03 -17.84
CA TRP A 62 7.40 6.97 -18.12
C TRP A 62 6.52 6.52 -19.30
N ILE A 63 7.06 5.77 -20.26
CA ILE A 63 6.30 5.17 -21.38
C ILE A 63 5.43 4.03 -20.85
N LEU A 64 6.00 3.19 -19.99
CA LEU A 64 5.27 2.11 -19.32
C LEU A 64 4.12 2.69 -18.48
N GLY A 65 4.39 3.71 -17.67
CA GLY A 65 3.39 4.41 -16.87
C GLY A 65 2.29 5.06 -17.72
N SER A 66 2.66 5.69 -18.85
CA SER A 66 1.69 6.36 -19.73
C SER A 66 0.79 5.37 -20.45
N THR A 67 1.34 4.29 -21.01
CA THR A 67 0.57 3.27 -21.74
C THR A 67 -0.42 2.54 -20.83
N VAL A 68 0.01 2.13 -19.64
CA VAL A 68 -0.87 1.47 -18.66
C VAL A 68 -1.90 2.44 -18.07
N GLY A 69 -1.49 3.67 -17.75
CA GLY A 69 -2.37 4.69 -17.18
C GLY A 69 -3.48 5.12 -18.14
N VAL A 70 -3.16 5.31 -19.42
CA VAL A 70 -4.16 5.63 -20.45
C VAL A 70 -5.09 4.45 -20.69
N ALA A 71 -4.56 3.21 -20.78
CA ALA A 71 -5.37 2.01 -20.99
C ALA A 71 -6.44 1.83 -19.90
N PHE A 72 -6.03 1.89 -18.62
CA PHE A 72 -6.96 1.78 -17.50
C PHE A 72 -7.93 2.95 -17.42
N SER A 73 -7.48 4.17 -17.73
CA SER A 73 -8.35 5.35 -17.70
C SER A 73 -9.47 5.24 -18.74
N LEU A 74 -9.15 4.81 -19.96
CA LEU A 74 -10.14 4.63 -21.04
C LEU A 74 -11.17 3.55 -20.69
N ILE A 75 -10.71 2.42 -20.15
CA ILE A 75 -11.60 1.34 -19.71
C ILE A 75 -12.47 1.80 -18.54
N GLY A 76 -11.88 2.47 -17.55
CA GLY A 76 -12.63 3.02 -16.41
C GLY A 76 -13.75 3.98 -16.86
N ILE A 77 -13.44 4.91 -17.76
CA ILE A 77 -14.44 5.82 -18.35
C ILE A 77 -15.53 5.03 -19.09
N GLY A 78 -15.15 4.02 -19.87
CA GLY A 78 -16.10 3.16 -20.58
C GLY A 78 -17.05 2.40 -19.64
N VAL A 79 -16.55 1.81 -18.56
CA VAL A 79 -17.35 1.10 -17.55
C VAL A 79 -18.30 2.05 -16.83
N VAL A 80 -17.82 3.23 -16.42
CA VAL A 80 -18.67 4.25 -15.77
C VAL A 80 -19.76 4.74 -16.72
N ALA A 81 -19.42 4.99 -17.99
CA ALA A 81 -20.39 5.39 -19.01
C ALA A 81 -21.43 4.29 -19.27
N TRP A 82 -21.02 3.02 -19.31
CA TRP A 82 -21.94 1.88 -19.41
C TRP A 82 -22.94 1.87 -18.26
N GLY A 83 -22.46 1.89 -17.01
CA GLY A 83 -23.34 1.90 -15.84
C GLY A 83 -24.21 3.16 -15.74
N LYS A 84 -23.73 4.31 -16.20
CA LYS A 84 -24.47 5.58 -16.11
C LYS A 84 -25.54 5.72 -17.18
N TYR A 85 -25.31 5.24 -18.41
CA TYR A 85 -26.13 5.60 -19.56
C TYR A 85 -26.88 4.42 -20.18
N LEU A 86 -26.35 3.20 -20.11
CA LEU A 86 -26.96 2.02 -20.70
C LEU A 86 -27.66 1.12 -19.67
N MET A 87 -27.25 1.17 -18.40
CA MET A 87 -27.95 0.42 -17.35
C MET A 87 -29.27 1.09 -16.93
N PRO A 88 -30.32 0.30 -16.67
CA PRO A 88 -31.57 0.77 -16.12
C PRO A 88 -31.39 1.48 -14.76
N LYS A 89 -32.10 2.58 -14.57
CA LYS A 89 -32.15 3.32 -13.30
C LYS A 89 -33.56 3.28 -12.74
N GLY A 90 -33.88 2.20 -12.06
CA GLY A 90 -35.11 2.10 -11.28
C GLY A 90 -34.90 2.63 -9.85
N PRO A 91 -35.94 3.16 -9.18
CA PRO A 91 -35.98 3.14 -7.73
C PRO A 91 -36.12 1.67 -7.30
N PHE A 92 -35.00 1.00 -7.08
CA PHE A 92 -34.98 -0.31 -6.44
C PHE A 92 -35.17 -0.07 -4.93
N VAL A 93 -36.40 -0.25 -4.47
CA VAL A 93 -36.71 -0.21 -3.03
C VAL A 93 -36.62 -1.64 -2.53
N GLU A 94 -35.52 -1.93 -1.84
CA GLU A 94 -35.39 -3.15 -1.04
C GLU A 94 -35.71 -2.77 0.41
N GLU A 95 -36.68 -3.46 1.00
CA GLU A 95 -36.93 -3.30 2.43
C GLU A 95 -35.68 -3.72 3.19
N ARG A 96 -35.19 -2.86 4.10
CA ARG A 96 -34.05 -3.19 4.93
C ARG A 96 -34.43 -4.36 5.82
N HIS A 97 -33.85 -5.53 5.57
CA HIS A 97 -33.89 -6.62 6.53
C HIS A 97 -33.35 -6.11 7.86
N GLU A 98 -34.03 -6.46 8.95
CA GLU A 98 -33.54 -6.17 10.28
C GLU A 98 -32.17 -6.85 10.43
N MET A 99 -31.12 -6.06 10.66
CA MET A 99 -29.75 -6.58 10.81
C MET A 99 -29.58 -7.42 12.08
N ARG A 100 -30.55 -7.33 13.00
CA ARG A 100 -30.60 -8.13 14.20
C ARG A 100 -31.21 -9.50 13.86
N SER A 101 -30.42 -10.55 14.01
CA SER A 101 -30.91 -11.94 14.07
C SER A 101 -31.96 -12.08 15.16
N THR A 102 -32.95 -12.94 14.94
CA THR A 102 -33.99 -13.18 15.96
C THR A 102 -33.36 -13.75 17.23
N ASP A 103 -34.01 -13.53 18.38
CA ASP A 103 -33.47 -14.03 19.65
C ASP A 103 -33.36 -15.57 19.62
N GLU A 104 -34.28 -16.24 18.92
CA GLU A 104 -34.25 -17.70 18.68
C GLU A 104 -33.03 -18.15 17.87
N GLU A 105 -32.65 -17.42 16.81
CA GLU A 105 -31.46 -17.71 16.02
C GLU A 105 -30.18 -17.52 16.84
N ARG A 106 -30.14 -16.50 17.69
CA ARG A 106 -28.99 -16.22 18.56
C ARG A 106 -28.82 -17.29 19.62
N ASP A 107 -29.92 -17.72 20.23
CA ASP A 107 -29.93 -18.79 21.23
C ASP A 107 -29.55 -20.13 20.58
N ALA A 108 -30.09 -20.44 19.40
CA ALA A 108 -29.73 -21.63 18.64
C ALA A 108 -28.24 -21.63 18.26
N PHE A 109 -27.69 -20.48 17.86
CA PHE A 109 -26.27 -20.34 17.53
C PHE A 109 -25.36 -20.49 18.76
N ALA A 110 -25.72 -19.85 19.88
CA ALA A 110 -24.99 -19.98 21.14
C ALA A 110 -24.99 -21.45 21.63
N ALA A 111 -26.15 -22.13 21.55
CA ALA A 111 -26.26 -23.54 21.87
C ALA A 111 -25.38 -24.40 20.95
N ALA A 112 -25.36 -24.12 19.64
CA ALA A 112 -24.52 -24.84 18.69
C ALA A 112 -23.01 -24.66 18.97
N ILE A 113 -22.56 -23.46 19.33
CA ILE A 113 -21.17 -23.20 19.73
C ILE A 113 -20.81 -23.99 20.98
N ILE A 114 -21.66 -23.98 22.00
CA ILE A 114 -21.40 -24.66 23.27
C ILE A 114 -21.38 -26.18 23.06
N GLN A 115 -22.33 -26.70 22.29
CA GLN A 115 -22.47 -28.14 22.02
C GLN A 115 -21.29 -28.68 21.19
N ARG A 116 -20.80 -27.92 20.20
CA ARG A 116 -19.72 -28.37 19.31
C ARG A 116 -18.32 -28.00 19.77
N GLY A 117 -18.12 -26.80 20.30
CA GLY A 117 -16.78 -26.24 20.59
C GLY A 117 -16.48 -26.09 22.07
N GLY A 118 -17.41 -25.53 22.85
CA GLY A 118 -17.17 -25.14 24.24
C GLY A 118 -16.81 -26.30 25.18
N GLY A 119 -17.42 -27.47 24.97
CA GLY A 119 -17.20 -28.64 25.81
C GLY A 119 -15.82 -29.29 25.65
N VAL A 120 -15.21 -29.22 24.46
CA VAL A 120 -14.00 -29.99 24.13
C VAL A 120 -12.76 -29.42 24.84
N ILE A 121 -12.60 -28.10 24.82
CA ILE A 121 -11.47 -27.41 25.46
C ILE A 121 -11.64 -27.43 26.98
N LYS A 122 -12.85 -27.19 27.50
CA LYS A 122 -13.14 -27.20 28.94
C LYS A 122 -12.87 -28.56 29.59
N ARG A 123 -13.11 -29.67 28.87
CA ARG A 123 -12.85 -31.04 29.36
C ARG A 123 -11.39 -31.49 29.24
N ARG A 124 -10.54 -30.73 28.52
CA ARG A 124 -9.13 -31.08 28.26
C ARG A 124 -8.21 -29.90 28.61
N PRO A 125 -8.16 -29.50 29.90
CA PRO A 125 -7.47 -28.28 30.32
C PRO A 125 -5.97 -28.29 29.99
N MET A 126 -5.32 -29.45 30.03
CA MET A 126 -3.91 -29.58 29.64
C MET A 126 -3.67 -29.25 28.16
N LEU A 127 -4.52 -29.72 27.26
CA LEU A 127 -4.40 -29.42 25.82
C LEU A 127 -4.71 -27.94 25.54
N GLY A 128 -5.72 -27.37 26.22
CA GLY A 128 -6.00 -25.93 26.13
C GLY A 128 -4.85 -25.07 26.63
N ALA A 129 -4.23 -25.45 27.75
CA ALA A 129 -3.07 -24.76 28.30
C ALA A 129 -1.83 -24.85 27.38
N LEU A 130 -1.56 -26.02 26.81
CA LEU A 130 -0.47 -26.20 25.84
C LEU A 130 -0.70 -25.43 24.54
N LEU A 131 -1.93 -25.42 24.02
CA LEU A 131 -2.28 -24.64 22.83
C LEU A 131 -2.14 -23.13 23.10
N GLY A 132 -2.68 -22.65 24.22
CA GLY A 132 -2.57 -21.24 24.61
C GLY A 132 -1.12 -20.82 24.87
N GLY A 133 -0.35 -21.65 25.59
CA GLY A 133 1.07 -21.43 25.82
C GLY A 133 1.88 -21.44 24.53
N GLY A 134 1.62 -22.39 23.63
CA GLY A 134 2.26 -22.49 22.33
C GLY A 134 1.98 -21.28 21.43
N LEU A 135 0.72 -20.85 21.35
CA LEU A 135 0.34 -19.64 20.62
C LEU A 135 0.93 -18.36 21.25
N GLY A 136 1.02 -18.30 22.58
CA GLY A 136 1.67 -17.19 23.28
C GLY A 136 3.17 -17.09 22.97
N ILE A 137 3.90 -18.21 23.07
CA ILE A 137 5.32 -18.27 22.70
C ILE A 137 5.50 -17.93 21.22
N PHE A 138 4.68 -18.51 20.34
CA PHE A 138 4.72 -18.21 18.91
C PHE A 138 4.49 -16.72 18.64
N GLY A 139 3.50 -16.10 19.26
CA GLY A 139 3.21 -14.67 19.10
C GLY A 139 4.37 -13.79 19.55
N ILE A 140 5.00 -14.13 20.68
CA ILE A 140 6.21 -13.43 21.15
C ILE A 140 7.36 -13.61 20.16
N VAL A 141 7.66 -14.85 19.75
CA VAL A 141 8.76 -15.16 18.81
C VAL A 141 8.54 -14.51 17.44
N ALA A 142 7.30 -14.45 16.95
CA ALA A 142 6.95 -13.81 15.69
C ALA A 142 7.23 -12.30 15.68
N LEU A 143 7.29 -11.64 16.84
CA LEU A 143 7.68 -10.22 16.95
C LEU A 143 9.19 -10.01 16.81
N PHE A 144 10.02 -11.00 17.12
CA PHE A 144 11.48 -10.85 17.09
C PHE A 144 12.04 -10.47 15.71
N PRO A 145 11.63 -11.11 14.59
CA PRO A 145 12.07 -10.70 13.26
C PRO A 145 11.74 -9.24 12.97
N VAL A 146 10.53 -8.78 13.33
CA VAL A 146 10.10 -7.39 13.11
C VAL A 146 11.01 -6.44 13.90
N LEU A 147 11.18 -6.67 15.20
CA LEU A 147 12.00 -5.82 16.07
C LEU A 147 13.47 -5.83 15.66
N ARG A 148 14.01 -6.98 15.26
CA ARG A 148 15.41 -7.14 14.84
C ARG A 148 15.68 -6.59 13.44
N SER A 149 14.67 -6.61 12.57
CA SER A 149 14.76 -6.09 11.20
C SER A 149 14.87 -4.57 11.12
N LEU A 150 14.59 -3.85 12.21
CA LEU A 150 14.72 -2.39 12.30
C LEU A 150 16.18 -1.88 12.30
N GLY A 151 17.17 -2.77 12.18
CA GLY A 151 18.58 -2.42 12.05
C GLY A 151 19.35 -2.42 13.38
N PRO A 152 20.68 -2.20 13.33
CA PRO A 152 21.50 -2.12 14.53
C PRO A 152 21.16 -0.86 15.32
N LEU A 153 21.14 -0.98 16.65
CA LEU A 153 21.00 0.17 17.54
C LEU A 153 22.23 1.09 17.38
N PRO A 154 22.06 2.41 17.20
CA PRO A 154 23.18 3.34 16.96
C PRO A 154 24.13 3.48 18.16
N GLY A 155 23.72 3.03 19.36
CA GLY A 155 24.59 3.03 20.54
C GLY A 155 25.21 4.41 20.79
N LYS A 156 26.54 4.46 20.89
CA LYS A 156 27.33 5.69 21.08
C LYS A 156 28.04 6.17 19.82
N THR A 157 27.72 5.63 18.64
CA THR A 157 28.43 6.00 17.40
C THR A 157 28.24 7.47 17.05
N LEU A 158 27.12 8.07 17.46
CA LEU A 158 26.81 9.48 17.24
C LEU A 158 27.47 10.43 18.24
N GLU A 159 28.05 9.92 19.33
CA GLU A 159 28.68 10.73 20.38
C GLU A 159 30.19 10.94 20.16
N ARG A 160 30.78 10.23 19.20
CA ARG A 160 32.22 10.22 18.95
C ARG A 160 32.49 10.54 17.50
N THR A 161 33.49 11.37 17.31
CA THR A 161 34.04 11.71 15.99
C THR A 161 35.36 10.99 15.77
N ASP A 162 35.76 10.83 14.51
CA ASP A 162 37.07 10.30 14.14
C ASP A 162 38.17 11.38 14.15
N TRP A 163 37.81 12.63 14.47
CA TRP A 163 38.74 13.74 14.68
C TRP A 163 39.70 13.45 15.84
N LYS A 164 41.00 13.51 15.56
CA LYS A 164 42.07 13.42 16.55
C LYS A 164 42.97 14.64 16.44
N LYS A 165 43.66 14.96 17.54
CA LYS A 165 44.68 16.01 17.52
C LYS A 165 45.74 15.67 16.48
N GLY A 166 45.88 16.55 15.48
CA GLY A 166 46.83 16.37 14.37
C GLY A 166 46.24 15.69 13.12
N SER A 167 44.93 15.42 13.05
CA SER A 167 44.27 14.97 11.82
C SER A 167 44.41 16.02 10.71
N TYR A 168 44.72 15.57 9.50
CA TYR A 168 44.70 16.43 8.31
C TYR A 168 43.26 16.63 7.84
N LEU A 169 42.98 17.84 7.35
CA LEU A 169 41.72 18.19 6.69
C LEU A 169 41.76 17.68 5.25
N VAL A 170 40.79 16.87 4.86
CA VAL A 170 40.62 16.42 3.47
C VAL A 170 39.26 16.86 2.93
N THR A 171 39.22 17.13 1.63
CA THR A 171 37.98 17.30 0.87
C THR A 171 37.25 15.98 0.71
N GLN A 172 36.01 16.00 0.22
CA GLN A 172 35.23 14.78 -0.04
C GLN A 172 35.92 13.81 -1.01
N ASP A 173 36.78 14.32 -1.90
CA ASP A 173 37.57 13.52 -2.84
C ASP A 173 38.89 12.99 -2.23
N GLY A 174 39.09 13.12 -0.91
CA GLY A 174 40.30 12.67 -0.20
C GLY A 174 41.52 13.58 -0.38
N ARG A 175 41.41 14.69 -1.14
CA ARG A 175 42.52 15.64 -1.31
C ARG A 175 42.74 16.43 -0.03
N ARG A 176 43.97 16.42 0.49
CA ARG A 176 44.40 17.27 1.61
C ARG A 176 44.23 18.75 1.26
N VAL A 177 43.68 19.47 2.21
CA VAL A 177 43.43 20.90 2.12
C VAL A 177 44.68 21.69 2.47
N HIS A 178 45.06 22.61 1.60
CA HIS A 178 46.06 23.65 1.85
C HIS A 178 45.38 25.01 2.09
N VAL A 179 46.06 25.91 2.80
CA VAL A 179 45.52 27.25 3.11
C VAL A 179 45.26 28.07 1.85
N ASP A 180 46.04 27.85 0.80
CA ASP A 180 45.95 28.56 -0.48
C ASP A 180 44.84 28.01 -1.41
N ASP A 181 44.20 26.90 -1.04
CA ASP A 181 43.15 26.30 -1.86
C ASP A 181 41.84 27.09 -1.84
N PHE A 182 41.63 27.97 -0.84
CA PHE A 182 40.37 28.69 -0.66
C PHE A 182 40.53 30.20 -0.75
N LYS A 183 39.59 30.85 -1.44
CA LYS A 183 39.45 32.30 -1.46
C LYS A 183 38.84 32.82 -0.15
N ILE A 184 38.99 34.11 0.10
CA ILE A 184 38.34 34.78 1.24
C ILE A 184 36.82 34.64 1.09
N ALA A 185 36.13 34.34 2.19
CA ALA A 185 34.70 34.04 2.26
C ALA A 185 34.26 32.76 1.51
N GLU A 186 35.20 31.92 1.08
CA GLU A 186 34.90 30.60 0.56
C GLU A 186 34.69 29.60 1.72
N VAL A 187 33.68 28.75 1.54
CA VAL A 187 33.27 27.74 2.51
C VAL A 187 33.45 26.37 1.88
N ALA A 188 34.13 25.47 2.58
CA ALA A 188 34.30 24.09 2.12
C ALA A 188 33.98 23.09 3.22
N THR A 189 33.39 21.97 2.81
CA THR A 189 33.17 20.83 3.70
C THR A 189 34.44 19.96 3.72
N VAL A 190 34.88 19.61 4.93
CA VAL A 190 36.10 18.86 5.18
C VAL A 190 35.86 17.71 6.17
N PHE A 191 36.67 16.68 6.04
CA PHE A 191 36.64 15.45 6.83
C PHE A 191 38.05 15.15 7.38
N PRO A 192 38.19 14.29 8.41
CA PRO A 192 39.48 13.79 8.84
C PRO A 192 40.00 12.77 7.81
N GLU A 193 41.29 12.88 7.47
CA GLU A 193 41.94 11.98 6.51
C GLU A 193 41.71 10.49 6.82
N GLY A 194 41.20 9.75 5.83
CA GLY A 194 40.95 8.31 5.89
C GLY A 194 39.53 7.91 6.30
N PHE A 195 38.64 8.90 6.52
CA PHE A 195 37.26 8.68 6.96
C PHE A 195 36.21 9.34 6.05
N GLU A 196 36.63 10.05 5.00
CA GLU A 196 35.78 10.83 4.08
C GLU A 196 34.75 9.99 3.30
N GLU A 197 35.08 8.74 2.97
CA GLU A 197 34.16 7.81 2.27
C GLU A 197 33.37 6.92 3.23
N THR A 198 33.62 7.01 4.55
CA THR A 198 32.94 6.15 5.51
C THR A 198 31.55 6.69 5.83
N THR A 199 30.57 5.79 5.94
CA THR A 199 29.19 6.17 6.28
C THR A 199 29.10 6.88 7.64
N ASN A 200 29.95 6.51 8.60
CA ASN A 200 30.02 7.20 9.89
C ASN A 200 30.66 8.58 9.75
N GLY A 201 31.80 8.71 9.05
CA GLY A 201 32.46 10.00 8.86
C GLY A 201 31.58 11.02 8.15
N GLN A 202 30.78 10.59 7.17
CA GLN A 202 29.78 11.43 6.52
C GLN A 202 28.64 11.87 7.45
N ALA A 203 28.35 11.10 8.51
CA ALA A 203 27.26 11.40 9.44
C ALA A 203 27.70 12.26 10.63
N VAL A 204 28.91 12.07 11.16
CA VAL A 204 29.35 12.73 12.41
C VAL A 204 30.58 13.61 12.29
N ASP A 205 31.42 13.41 11.27
CA ASP A 205 32.71 14.11 11.16
C ASP A 205 32.68 15.31 10.21
N GLN A 206 31.57 15.50 9.49
CA GLN A 206 31.41 16.60 8.55
C GLN A 206 31.63 17.94 9.24
N THR A 207 32.68 18.64 8.85
CA THR A 207 33.04 19.95 9.40
C THR A 207 33.15 20.96 8.27
N ILE A 208 32.84 22.22 8.57
CA ILE A 208 32.94 23.31 7.60
C ILE A 208 34.16 24.17 7.95
N ILE A 209 35.03 24.40 6.96
CA ILE A 209 36.09 25.40 7.06
C ILE A 209 35.64 26.69 6.40
N ILE A 210 35.93 27.81 7.07
CA ILE A 210 35.60 29.17 6.60
C ILE A 210 36.89 29.99 6.65
N ARG A 211 37.31 30.54 5.51
CA ARG A 211 38.43 31.49 5.47
C ARG A 211 37.89 32.91 5.62
N LEU A 212 38.18 33.52 6.77
CA LEU A 212 37.79 34.90 7.07
C LEU A 212 38.84 35.88 6.53
N ASP A 213 38.38 37.09 6.18
CA ASP A 213 39.27 38.23 5.99
C ASP A 213 39.77 38.71 7.36
N THR A 214 41.04 39.09 7.44
CA THR A 214 41.67 39.55 8.67
C THR A 214 41.74 41.07 8.79
N GLU A 215 41.42 41.83 7.72
CA GLU A 215 41.46 43.31 7.74
C GLU A 215 40.55 43.93 8.82
N ASP A 216 39.43 43.28 9.15
CA ASP A 216 38.47 43.74 10.17
C ASP A 216 38.83 43.30 11.61
N PHE A 217 39.88 42.47 11.80
CA PHE A 217 40.22 41.85 13.10
C PHE A 217 41.60 42.27 13.68
N THR A 218 42.29 43.21 13.03
CA THR A 218 43.55 43.82 13.50
C THR A 218 43.39 45.31 13.74
#